data_AF-A0A6N6WRX9-F1
#
_entry.id   AF-A0A6N6WRX9-F1
#
_cell.length_a   1.000
_cell.length_b   1.000
_cell.length_c   1.000
_cell.angle_alpha   90.00
_cell.angle_beta   90.00
_cell.angle_gamma   90.00
#
_symmetry.space_group_name_H-M   'P 1'
#
loop_
_entity.id
_entity.type
_entity.pdbx_description
1 polymer ?
#
loop_
_entity_poly.entity_id
_entity_poly.type
_entity_poly.pdbx_seq_one_letter_code
_entity_poly.pdbx_strand_id
1 'polypeptide(L)'
;YKRQPFYSTMGFLVRKGNPKNIHDWNDLVRSDVKLIFPNPKTSGNARYTYLAAWGAADKADGGDKGKTEQFMTQFLKNVEVFDTGGRGATTTFAERGLGDVLISFESEVNNIRKQYEAQGFEVVIPKTNILAEFPVAWVDKNVQANGTEKAAKAYLNWLYSPQAQTIITDYYY
;
A
#
# COMPACT_ATOMS: atom_id res chain seq x y z
N TYR A 1 -17.16 -14.45 -13.27
CA TYR A 1 -15.70 -14.30 -13.33
C TYR A 1 -15.24 -13.64 -12.03
N LYS A 2 -14.38 -14.31 -11.25
CA LYS A 2 -13.72 -13.68 -10.09
C LYS A 2 -12.83 -12.57 -10.64
N ARG A 3 -12.77 -11.40 -9.98
CA ARG A 3 -12.03 -10.23 -10.49
C ARG A 3 -10.79 -9.91 -9.67
N GLN A 4 -10.68 -10.46 -8.46
CA GLN A 4 -9.63 -10.22 -7.48
C GLN A 4 -8.81 -11.50 -7.27
N PRO A 5 -7.78 -11.77 -8.09
CA PRO A 5 -6.95 -12.96 -7.94
C PRO A 5 -5.96 -12.87 -6.77
N PHE A 6 -5.76 -11.67 -6.23
CA PHE A 6 -4.91 -11.42 -5.08
C PHE A 6 -5.36 -10.13 -4.37
N TYR A 7 -4.99 -10.02 -3.11
CA TYR A 7 -5.34 -8.91 -2.23
C TYR A 7 -4.15 -8.61 -1.33
N SER A 8 -4.24 -7.53 -0.58
CA SER A 8 -3.27 -7.15 0.44
C SER A 8 -3.98 -6.35 1.52
N THR A 9 -3.25 -5.93 2.53
CA THR A 9 -3.63 -4.83 3.41
C THR A 9 -2.57 -3.73 3.38
N MET A 10 -2.69 -2.70 4.22
CA MET A 10 -1.63 -1.68 4.34
C MET A 10 -0.53 -2.15 5.28
N GLY A 11 0.72 -1.87 4.96
CA GLY A 11 1.88 -2.10 5.80
C GLY A 11 2.75 -0.85 5.91
N PHE A 12 3.49 -0.76 7.00
CA PHE A 12 4.49 0.27 7.23
C PHE A 12 5.88 -0.36 7.07
N LEU A 13 6.71 0.27 6.26
CA LEU A 13 8.13 -0.03 6.21
C LEU A 13 8.88 1.05 6.98
N VAL A 14 9.49 0.68 8.10
CA VAL A 14 10.20 1.60 8.99
C VAL A 14 11.72 1.37 8.90
N ARG A 15 12.49 2.38 9.32
CA ARG A 15 13.95 2.30 9.39
C ARG A 15 14.40 1.21 10.37
N LYS A 16 15.62 0.69 10.18
CA LYS A 16 16.26 -0.30 11.06
C LYS A 16 16.21 0.13 12.52
N GLY A 17 15.79 -0.78 13.39
CA GLY A 17 15.59 -0.58 14.83
C GLY A 17 14.33 0.19 15.19
N ASN A 18 13.49 0.56 14.20
CA ASN A 18 12.27 1.36 14.38
C ASN A 18 12.49 2.56 15.33
N PRO A 19 13.36 3.52 14.99
CA PRO A 19 13.80 4.57 15.92
C PRO A 19 12.67 5.50 16.38
N LYS A 20 11.59 5.58 15.60
CA LYS A 20 10.38 6.33 15.95
C LYS A 20 9.39 5.52 16.79
N ASN A 21 9.66 4.24 17.03
CA ASN A 21 8.78 3.33 17.78
C ASN A 21 7.35 3.33 17.22
N ILE A 22 7.22 3.18 15.90
CA ILE A 22 5.95 3.17 15.17
C ILE A 22 5.35 1.76 15.23
N HIS A 23 4.12 1.63 15.71
CA HIS A 23 3.41 0.36 15.86
C HIS A 23 2.00 0.39 15.26
N ASP A 24 1.37 1.56 15.18
CA ASP A 24 0.02 1.70 14.64
C ASP A 24 -0.22 3.09 14.03
N TRP A 25 -1.41 3.32 13.46
CA TRP A 25 -1.80 4.57 12.81
C TRP A 25 -1.65 5.81 13.72
N ASN A 26 -1.90 5.66 15.02
CA ASN A 26 -1.79 6.76 15.98
C ASN A 26 -0.37 7.28 16.14
N ASP A 27 0.65 6.47 15.87
CA ASP A 27 2.04 6.93 15.91
C ASP A 27 2.37 7.85 14.72
N LEU A 28 1.61 7.73 13.63
CA LEU A 28 1.87 8.44 12.37
C LEU A 28 1.45 9.92 12.41
N VAL A 29 0.66 10.33 13.41
CA VAL A 29 0.24 11.74 13.61
C VAL A 29 1.11 12.49 14.61
N ARG A 30 2.12 11.84 15.18
CA ARG A 30 3.12 12.52 16.03
C ARG A 30 3.88 13.57 15.22
N SER A 31 4.18 14.71 15.83
CA SER A 31 4.85 15.84 15.15
C SER A 31 6.28 15.54 14.69
N ASP A 32 6.92 14.55 15.30
CA ASP A 32 8.29 14.15 15.00
C ASP A 32 8.38 13.05 13.92
N VAL A 33 7.25 12.54 13.43
CA VAL A 33 7.19 11.42 12.46
C VAL A 33 6.89 11.96 11.07
N LYS A 34 7.71 11.55 10.11
CA LYS A 34 7.64 11.94 8.70
C LYS A 34 7.22 10.77 7.81
N LEU A 35 6.15 10.98 7.06
CA LEU A 35 5.48 9.95 6.27
C LEU A 35 5.86 10.04 4.80
N ILE A 36 6.04 8.88 4.17
CA ILE A 36 6.13 8.73 2.72
C ILE A 36 4.99 7.84 2.26
N PHE A 37 4.10 8.37 1.42
CA PHE A 37 3.18 7.60 0.59
C PHE A 37 2.77 8.47 -0.62
N PRO A 38 2.31 7.86 -1.74
CA PRO A 38 2.09 8.62 -2.97
C PRO A 38 0.86 9.53 -2.92
N ASN A 39 0.59 10.27 -3.99
CA ASN A 39 -0.54 11.18 -4.12
C ASN A 39 -1.87 10.41 -4.35
N PRO A 40 -2.92 10.60 -3.52
CA PRO A 40 -4.23 9.98 -3.71
C PRO A 40 -4.90 10.30 -5.06
N LYS A 41 -4.58 11.46 -5.67
CA LYS A 41 -5.13 11.86 -6.97
C LYS A 41 -4.69 10.96 -8.12
N THR A 42 -3.52 10.31 -7.99
CA THR A 42 -2.91 9.52 -9.08
C THR A 42 -2.70 8.06 -8.68
N SER A 43 -2.53 7.75 -7.39
CA SER A 43 -2.17 6.41 -6.93
C SER A 43 -3.31 5.68 -6.21
N GLY A 44 -3.50 4.41 -6.57
CA GLY A 44 -4.38 3.49 -5.83
C GLY A 44 -3.86 3.19 -4.42
N ASN A 45 -2.53 2.98 -4.26
CA ASN A 45 -1.89 2.80 -2.96
C ASN A 45 -2.27 3.93 -2.00
N ALA A 46 -2.11 5.18 -2.44
CA ALA A 46 -2.43 6.34 -1.62
C ALA A 46 -3.92 6.45 -1.23
N ARG A 47 -4.83 6.04 -2.12
CA ARG A 47 -6.27 6.00 -1.79
C ARG A 47 -6.56 4.95 -0.71
N TYR A 48 -5.94 3.77 -0.79
CA TYR A 48 -6.05 2.75 0.26
C TYR A 48 -5.38 3.19 1.56
N THR A 49 -4.21 3.84 1.51
CA THR A 49 -3.57 4.45 2.68
C THR A 49 -4.52 5.42 3.38
N TYR A 50 -5.13 6.33 2.62
CA TYR A 50 -6.06 7.32 3.16
C TYR A 50 -7.28 6.66 3.81
N LEU A 51 -7.89 5.68 3.14
CA LEU A 51 -9.07 4.98 3.66
C LEU A 51 -8.75 4.13 4.88
N ALA A 52 -7.57 3.49 4.93
CA ALA A 52 -7.12 2.71 6.08
C ALA A 52 -6.88 3.62 7.30
N ALA A 53 -6.17 4.74 7.11
CA ALA A 53 -5.94 5.73 8.16
C ALA A 53 -7.26 6.33 8.67
N TRP A 54 -8.16 6.71 7.76
CA TRP A 54 -9.49 7.22 8.11
C TRP A 54 -10.27 6.19 8.92
N GLY A 55 -10.38 4.94 8.43
CA GLY A 55 -11.13 3.90 9.11
C GLY A 55 -10.56 3.53 10.48
N ALA A 56 -9.23 3.59 10.64
CA ALA A 56 -8.57 3.39 11.92
C ALA A 56 -8.89 4.51 12.91
N ALA A 57 -8.79 5.77 12.48
CA ALA A 57 -9.11 6.94 13.29
C ALA A 57 -10.60 6.98 13.67
N ASP A 58 -11.49 6.81 12.69
CA ASP A 58 -12.93 6.80 12.91
C ASP A 58 -13.36 5.75 13.94
N LYS A 59 -12.78 4.54 13.85
CA LYS A 59 -13.01 3.49 14.83
C LYS A 59 -12.45 3.83 16.21
N ALA A 60 -11.26 4.43 16.28
CA ALA A 60 -10.62 4.79 17.55
C ALA A 60 -11.37 5.91 18.28
N ASP A 61 -11.96 6.85 17.54
CA ASP A 61 -12.69 7.99 18.07
C ASP A 61 -14.18 7.72 18.32
N GLY A 62 -14.64 6.50 18.05
CA GLY A 62 -16.04 6.09 18.24
C GLY A 62 -17.01 6.69 17.21
N GLY A 63 -16.53 6.97 16.00
CA GLY A 63 -17.30 7.57 14.90
C GLY A 63 -17.46 9.09 15.00
N ASP A 64 -16.67 9.77 15.84
CA ASP A 64 -16.65 11.23 15.90
C ASP A 64 -15.91 11.80 14.67
N LYS A 65 -16.68 12.19 13.67
CA LYS A 65 -16.18 12.77 12.42
C LYS A 65 -15.22 13.94 12.64
N GLY A 66 -15.47 14.80 13.64
CA GLY A 66 -14.63 15.97 13.89
C GLY A 66 -13.22 15.58 14.32
N LYS A 67 -13.10 14.55 15.16
CA LYS A 67 -11.80 14.01 15.58
C LYS A 67 -11.10 13.28 14.45
N THR A 68 -11.82 12.48 13.67
CA THR A 68 -11.29 11.81 12.48
C THR A 68 -10.69 12.80 11.50
N GLU A 69 -11.38 13.92 11.24
CA GLU A 69 -10.89 14.98 10.34
C GLU A 69 -9.64 15.69 10.90
N GLN A 70 -9.57 15.91 12.21
CA GLN A 70 -8.39 16.47 12.86
C GLN A 70 -7.18 15.51 12.77
N PHE A 71 -7.40 14.23 13.03
CA PHE A 71 -6.40 13.17 12.86
C PHE A 71 -5.87 13.17 11.42
N MET A 72 -6.77 13.11 10.43
CA MET A 72 -6.40 13.05 9.02
C MET A 72 -5.71 14.33 8.55
N THR A 73 -6.08 15.49 9.10
CA THR A 73 -5.37 16.75 8.85
C THR A 73 -3.93 16.67 9.33
N GLN A 74 -3.71 16.18 10.55
CA GLN A 74 -2.35 16.04 11.09
C GLN A 74 -1.55 14.97 10.33
N PHE A 75 -2.18 13.84 10.01
CA PHE A 75 -1.59 12.77 9.21
C PHE A 75 -1.08 13.29 7.87
N LEU A 76 -1.89 14.05 7.13
CA LEU A 76 -1.48 14.62 5.84
C LEU A 76 -0.39 15.70 5.99
N LYS A 77 -0.38 16.47 7.09
CA LYS A 77 0.70 17.43 7.38
C LYS A 77 2.05 16.77 7.63
N ASN A 78 2.04 15.51 8.09
CA ASN A 78 3.27 14.74 8.31
C ASN A 78 3.84 14.12 7.03
N VAL A 79 3.14 14.24 5.89
CA VAL A 79 3.65 13.74 4.61
C VAL A 79 4.72 14.68 4.05
N GLU A 80 5.91 14.14 3.81
CA GLU A 80 7.04 14.93 3.30
C GLU A 80 6.90 15.24 1.81
N VAL A 81 6.53 14.23 1.02
CA VAL A 81 6.45 14.34 -0.45
C VAL A 81 5.30 13.47 -0.96
N PHE A 82 4.44 14.06 -1.80
CA PHE A 82 3.39 13.34 -2.52
C PHE A 82 3.86 12.90 -3.91
N ASP A 83 4.63 11.81 -3.96
CA ASP A 83 5.07 11.19 -5.21
C ASP A 83 3.88 10.73 -6.08
N THR A 84 4.04 10.71 -7.40
CA THR A 84 2.94 10.34 -8.33
C THR A 84 2.42 8.90 -8.13
N GLY A 85 3.26 7.97 -7.67
CA GLY A 85 2.90 6.56 -7.49
C GLY A 85 3.81 5.81 -6.52
N GLY A 86 3.43 4.58 -6.17
CA GLY A 86 4.11 3.78 -5.13
C GLY A 86 5.59 3.52 -5.39
N ARG A 87 5.98 3.37 -6.67
CA ARG A 87 7.41 3.26 -7.04
C ARG A 87 8.20 4.53 -6.72
N GLY A 88 7.64 5.70 -7.02
CA GLY A 88 8.27 6.98 -6.67
C GLY A 88 8.45 7.11 -5.15
N ALA A 89 7.39 6.81 -4.39
CA ALA A 89 7.43 6.80 -2.93
C ALA A 89 8.50 5.82 -2.39
N THR A 90 8.66 4.66 -3.02
CA THR A 90 9.71 3.69 -2.66
C THR A 90 11.10 4.28 -2.87
N THR A 91 11.38 4.85 -4.04
CA THR A 91 12.68 5.49 -4.32
C THR A 91 12.95 6.65 -3.36
N THR A 92 11.95 7.48 -3.07
CA THR A 92 12.04 8.56 -2.07
C THR A 92 12.44 8.02 -0.69
N PHE A 93 11.82 6.94 -0.22
CA PHE A 93 12.12 6.38 1.09
C PHE A 93 13.43 5.60 1.12
N ALA A 94 13.58 4.61 0.23
CA ALA A 94 14.63 3.60 0.27
C ALA A 94 15.97 4.09 -0.32
N GLU A 95 15.92 4.87 -1.40
CA GLU A 95 17.13 5.31 -2.10
C GLU A 95 17.55 6.73 -1.70
N ARG A 96 16.58 7.65 -1.54
CA ARG A 96 16.86 9.05 -1.16
C ARG A 96 16.88 9.28 0.36
N GLY A 97 16.49 8.29 1.15
CA GLY A 97 16.56 8.35 2.61
C GLY A 97 15.58 9.31 3.26
N LEU A 98 14.51 9.74 2.57
CA LEU A 98 13.52 10.67 3.12
C LEU A 98 12.46 9.94 3.95
N GLY A 99 11.98 10.61 5.00
CA GLY A 99 10.93 10.12 5.89
C GLY A 99 11.37 9.00 6.86
N ASP A 100 10.54 8.80 7.87
CA ASP A 100 10.72 7.80 8.93
C ASP A 100 10.01 6.48 8.62
N VAL A 101 8.92 6.56 7.84
CA VAL A 101 8.07 5.43 7.48
C VAL A 101 7.51 5.58 6.06
N LEU A 102 7.58 4.49 5.30
CA LEU A 102 6.88 4.32 4.03
C LEU A 102 5.60 3.53 4.26
N ILE A 103 4.47 4.06 3.79
CA ILE A 103 3.19 3.36 3.83
C ILE A 103 2.87 2.82 2.44
N SER A 104 2.74 1.50 2.34
CA SER A 104 2.36 0.84 1.09
C SER A 104 1.52 -0.40 1.37
N PHE A 105 1.26 -1.20 0.35
CA PHE A 105 0.64 -2.51 0.54
C PHE A 105 1.60 -3.44 1.31
N GLU A 106 1.07 -4.32 2.16
CA GLU A 106 1.82 -5.36 2.86
C GLU A 106 2.71 -6.15 1.90
N SER A 107 2.19 -6.53 0.74
CA SER A 107 2.96 -7.21 -0.30
C SER A 107 4.15 -6.38 -0.78
N GLU A 108 3.93 -5.09 -1.06
CA GLU A 108 4.98 -4.16 -1.50
C GLU A 108 6.03 -3.91 -0.43
N VAL A 109 5.67 -3.67 0.84
CA VAL A 109 6.67 -3.41 1.89
C VAL A 109 7.57 -4.63 2.14
N ASN A 110 7.03 -5.86 2.01
CA ASN A 110 7.84 -7.07 2.09
C ASN A 110 8.75 -7.25 0.88
N ASN A 111 8.26 -6.97 -0.35
CA ASN A 111 9.09 -6.96 -1.55
C ASN A 111 10.21 -5.92 -1.46
N ILE A 112 9.92 -4.71 -0.98
CA ILE A 112 10.90 -3.63 -0.81
C ILE A 112 11.92 -4.02 0.25
N ARG A 113 11.50 -4.59 1.40
CA ARG A 113 12.43 -5.10 2.41
C ARG A 113 13.41 -6.13 1.83
N LYS A 114 12.91 -7.07 1.01
CA LYS A 114 13.74 -8.08 0.32
C LYS A 114 14.68 -7.45 -0.70
N GLN A 115 14.19 -6.48 -1.48
CA GLN A 115 15.01 -5.79 -2.47
C GLN A 115 16.15 -4.97 -1.83
N TYR A 116 15.90 -4.41 -0.64
CA TYR A 116 16.82 -3.54 0.09
C TYR A 116 17.29 -4.18 1.41
N GLU A 117 17.58 -5.48 1.42
CA GLU A 117 17.97 -6.23 2.63
C GLU A 117 19.10 -5.56 3.44
N ALA A 118 20.10 -4.99 2.75
CA ALA A 118 21.21 -4.30 3.38
C ALA A 118 20.81 -3.08 4.23
N GLN A 119 19.65 -2.47 3.95
CA GLN A 119 19.12 -1.34 4.71
C GLN A 119 18.51 -1.78 6.06
N GLY A 120 18.19 -3.07 6.22
CA GLY A 120 17.62 -3.61 7.45
C GLY A 120 16.27 -3.02 7.82
N PHE A 121 15.45 -2.65 6.83
CA PHE A 121 14.10 -2.15 7.07
C PHE A 121 13.24 -3.17 7.81
N GLU A 122 12.34 -2.67 8.64
CA GLU A 122 11.39 -3.49 9.40
C GLU A 122 9.97 -3.25 8.92
N VAL A 123 9.15 -4.28 8.96
CA VAL A 123 7.74 -4.21 8.55
C VAL A 123 6.87 -4.20 9.78
N VAL A 124 5.94 -3.24 9.85
CA VAL A 124 4.92 -3.11 10.89
C VAL A 124 3.56 -3.18 10.22
N ILE A 125 2.70 -4.08 10.70
CA ILE A 125 1.33 -4.23 10.22
C ILE A 125 0.37 -3.70 11.30
N PRO A 126 -0.37 -2.62 11.05
CA PRO A 126 -1.26 -2.04 12.04
C PRO A 126 -2.47 -2.95 12.29
N LYS A 127 -3.01 -2.90 13.52
CA LYS A 127 -4.06 -3.83 13.97
C LYS A 127 -5.40 -3.59 13.29
N THR A 128 -5.76 -2.32 13.08
CA THR A 128 -6.96 -1.93 12.34
C THR A 128 -6.54 -1.54 10.95
N ASN A 129 -7.11 -2.18 9.93
CA ASN A 129 -6.66 -2.01 8.56
C ASN A 129 -7.79 -2.26 7.55
N ILE A 130 -7.47 -2.09 6.27
CA ILE A 130 -8.40 -2.25 5.15
C ILE A 130 -8.03 -3.47 4.31
N LEU A 131 -9.04 -4.12 3.73
CA LEU A 131 -8.84 -5.08 2.64
C LEU A 131 -8.61 -4.31 1.33
N ALA A 132 -7.41 -4.44 0.76
CA ALA A 132 -7.08 -3.91 -0.55
C ALA A 132 -7.19 -5.02 -1.59
N GLU A 133 -8.18 -4.92 -2.46
CA GLU A 133 -8.38 -5.87 -3.55
C GLU A 133 -7.83 -5.31 -4.86
N PHE A 134 -7.13 -6.14 -5.64
CA PHE A 134 -6.52 -5.71 -6.90
C PHE A 134 -7.27 -6.30 -8.10
N PRO A 135 -8.28 -5.58 -8.63
CA PRO A 135 -9.09 -6.11 -9.70
C PRO A 135 -8.33 -6.16 -11.01
N VAL A 136 -8.51 -7.26 -11.75
CA VAL A 136 -7.97 -7.45 -13.09
C VAL A 136 -9.09 -7.59 -14.12
N ALA A 137 -8.85 -7.03 -15.32
CA ALA A 137 -9.78 -7.11 -16.44
C ALA A 137 -9.01 -7.06 -17.77
N TRP A 138 -9.52 -7.77 -18.77
CA TRP A 138 -9.16 -7.50 -20.17
C TRP A 138 -10.02 -6.33 -20.68
N VAL A 139 -9.58 -5.71 -21.78
CA VAL A 139 -10.29 -4.57 -22.40
C VAL A 139 -10.84 -5.00 -23.75
N ASP A 140 -12.16 -5.23 -23.83
CA ASP A 140 -12.83 -5.85 -24.98
C ASP A 140 -12.45 -5.20 -26.32
N LYS A 141 -12.53 -3.86 -26.39
CA LYS A 141 -12.17 -3.10 -27.61
C LYS A 141 -10.72 -3.36 -28.05
N ASN A 142 -9.78 -3.43 -27.11
CA ASN A 142 -8.36 -3.60 -27.41
C ASN A 142 -8.04 -5.03 -27.81
N VAL A 143 -8.61 -6.02 -27.11
CA VAL A 143 -8.33 -7.43 -27.42
C VAL A 143 -8.96 -7.86 -28.74
N GLN A 144 -10.11 -7.28 -29.11
CA GLN A 144 -10.73 -7.47 -30.42
C GLN A 144 -9.88 -6.84 -31.53
N ALA A 145 -9.50 -5.56 -31.37
CA ALA A 145 -8.68 -4.86 -32.37
C ALA A 145 -7.32 -5.54 -32.61
N ASN A 146 -6.73 -6.11 -31.56
CA ASN A 146 -5.41 -6.73 -31.63
C ASN A 146 -5.46 -8.25 -31.90
N GLY A 147 -6.65 -8.87 -31.96
CA GLY A 147 -6.79 -10.33 -32.11
C GLY A 147 -6.23 -11.14 -30.93
N THR A 148 -6.11 -10.54 -29.74
CA THR A 148 -5.46 -11.14 -28.56
C THR A 148 -6.43 -11.71 -27.52
N GLU A 149 -7.73 -11.75 -27.84
CA GLU A 149 -8.79 -12.13 -26.90
C GLU A 149 -8.55 -13.49 -26.22
N LYS A 150 -8.18 -14.51 -26.99
CA LYS A 150 -7.92 -15.86 -26.46
C LYS A 150 -6.78 -15.84 -25.45
N ALA A 151 -5.67 -15.15 -25.77
CA ALA A 151 -4.50 -15.06 -24.90
C ALA A 151 -4.80 -14.25 -23.62
N ALA A 152 -5.47 -13.10 -23.75
CA ALA A 152 -5.80 -12.24 -22.61
C ALA A 152 -6.75 -12.95 -21.62
N LYS A 153 -7.79 -13.61 -22.12
CA LYS A 153 -8.73 -14.38 -21.28
C LYS A 153 -8.04 -15.59 -20.64
N ALA A 154 -7.20 -16.31 -21.39
CA ALA A 154 -6.44 -17.44 -20.85
C ALA A 154 -5.50 -17.00 -19.72
N TYR A 155 -4.75 -15.92 -19.90
CA TYR A 155 -3.87 -15.35 -18.88
C TYR A 155 -4.63 -14.99 -17.60
N LEU A 156 -5.74 -14.26 -17.75
CA LEU A 156 -6.53 -13.81 -16.61
C LEU A 156 -7.24 -14.95 -15.86
N ASN A 157 -7.69 -15.99 -16.58
CA ASN A 157 -8.19 -17.21 -15.94
C ASN A 157 -7.06 -18.00 -15.24
N TRP A 158 -5.86 -18.04 -15.82
CA TRP A 158 -4.71 -18.75 -15.24
C TRP A 158 -4.27 -18.16 -13.90
N LEU A 159 -4.46 -16.87 -13.65
CA LEU A 159 -4.18 -16.23 -12.35
C LEU A 159 -4.90 -16.92 -11.17
N TYR A 160 -6.00 -17.64 -11.42
CA TYR A 160 -6.75 -18.41 -10.40
C TYR A 160 -6.32 -19.88 -10.28
N SER A 161 -5.35 -20.33 -11.08
CA SER A 161 -4.82 -21.69 -10.99
C SER A 161 -3.95 -21.86 -9.72
N PRO A 162 -3.85 -23.09 -9.17
CA PRO A 162 -2.99 -23.36 -8.01
C PRO A 162 -1.52 -22.94 -8.25
N GLN A 163 -1.01 -23.14 -9.45
CA GLN A 163 0.35 -22.75 -9.83
C GLN A 163 0.54 -21.23 -9.79
N ALA A 164 -0.39 -20.46 -10.38
CA ALA A 164 -0.32 -19.01 -10.35
C ALA A 164 -0.43 -18.46 -8.93
N GLN A 165 -1.34 -19.01 -8.13
CA GLN A 165 -1.51 -18.60 -6.73
C GLN A 165 -0.25 -18.87 -5.90
N THR A 166 0.45 -19.98 -6.15
CA THR A 166 1.75 -20.25 -5.50
C THR A 166 2.78 -19.17 -5.86
N ILE A 167 2.89 -18.84 -7.16
CA ILE A 167 3.82 -17.80 -7.62
C ILE A 167 3.46 -16.44 -6.99
N ILE A 168 2.18 -16.09 -6.94
CA ILE A 168 1.69 -14.83 -6.37
C ILE A 168 2.12 -14.71 -4.90
N THR A 169 2.02 -15.79 -4.12
CA THR A 169 2.45 -15.82 -2.71
C THR A 169 3.97 -15.67 -2.54
N ASP A 170 4.79 -16.13 -3.49
CA ASP A 170 6.24 -15.88 -3.48
C ASP A 170 6.59 -14.38 -3.57
N TYR A 171 5.64 -13.56 -4.02
CA TYR A 171 5.70 -12.09 -4.05
C TYR A 171 4.86 -11.43 -2.95
N TYR A 172 4.54 -12.16 -1.88
CA TYR A 172 3.86 -11.65 -0.67
C TYR A 172 2.42 -11.21 -0.86
N TYR A 173 1.73 -11.73 -1.88
CA TYR A 173 0.30 -11.53 -2.11
C TYR A 173 -0.54 -12.74 -1.66
#